data_AF-A0A6A4HTJ3-F1
#
_entry.id   AF-A0A6A4HTJ3-F1
#
_cell.length_a   1.000
_cell.length_b   1.000
_cell.length_c   1.000
_cell.angle_alpha   90.00
_cell.angle_beta   90.00
_cell.angle_gamma   90.00
#
_symmetry.space_group_name_H-M   'P 1'
#
loop_
_entity.id
_entity.type
_entity.pdbx_description
1 polymer ?
#
loop_
_entity_poly.entity_id
_entity_poly.type
_entity_poly.pdbx_seq_one_letter_code
_entity_poly.pdbx_strand_id
1 'polypeptide(L)'
;MMSDDQSYQSDTAESDYSNTSTRSESYGCAYLQAIQSQMDSYPTTGGEYLEAIFTHREILSSYPMAHRECARGFSDIAYTLEQRAWRADREADTEAVAAFRHEAWSIWSVNAAMTHSTPKPVVTASASDPSFTRSPPVCIMQPAL
;
A
#
# COMPACT_ATOMS: atom_id res chain seq x y z
N MET A 1 40.70 -22.66 -56.16
CA MET A 1 41.20 -21.34 -55.70
C MET A 1 39.98 -20.47 -55.53
N MET A 2 39.52 -20.37 -54.27
CA MET A 2 39.45 -19.16 -53.42
C MET A 2 38.07 -18.49 -53.57
N SER A 3 37.15 -18.71 -52.62
CA SER A 3 36.87 -17.84 -51.44
C SER A 3 36.09 -16.58 -51.87
N ASP A 4 34.97 -16.15 -51.27
CA ASP A 4 34.66 -16.07 -49.86
C ASP A 4 33.15 -16.13 -49.57
N ASP A 5 32.89 -16.74 -48.42
CA ASP A 5 31.65 -16.76 -47.65
C ASP A 5 31.60 -15.49 -46.79
N GLN A 6 30.46 -14.78 -46.77
CA GLN A 6 30.19 -13.81 -45.70
C GLN A 6 28.67 -13.63 -45.55
N SER A 7 28.08 -14.67 -44.96
CA SER A 7 26.84 -14.60 -44.22
C SER A 7 26.85 -13.37 -43.29
N TYR A 8 25.93 -12.45 -43.57
CA TYR A 8 25.65 -11.30 -42.70
C TYR A 8 25.22 -11.85 -41.34
N GLN A 9 26.13 -11.87 -40.36
CA GLN A 9 25.80 -12.12 -38.98
C GLN A 9 24.89 -10.99 -38.51
N SER A 10 23.60 -11.30 -38.36
CA SER A 10 22.69 -10.49 -37.58
C SER A 10 23.05 -10.68 -36.12
N ASP A 11 23.78 -9.73 -35.56
CA ASP A 11 23.89 -9.54 -34.12
C ASP A 11 22.54 -9.02 -33.60
N THR A 12 21.52 -9.87 -33.64
CA THR A 12 20.44 -9.75 -32.66
C THR A 12 21.05 -10.18 -31.35
N ALA A 13 21.52 -9.20 -30.59
CA ALA A 13 21.65 -9.34 -29.15
C ALA A 13 20.29 -9.82 -28.65
N GLU A 14 20.17 -11.12 -28.45
CA GLU A 14 19.11 -11.71 -27.65
C GLU A 14 19.35 -11.15 -26.25
N SER A 15 18.73 -10.01 -25.98
CA SER A 15 18.45 -9.65 -24.62
C SER A 15 17.64 -10.81 -24.09
N ASP A 16 18.18 -11.50 -23.10
CA ASP A 16 17.40 -12.30 -22.17
C ASP A 16 16.39 -11.33 -21.52
N TYR A 17 15.31 -11.01 -22.23
CA TYR A 17 14.06 -10.69 -21.58
C TYR A 17 13.72 -11.98 -20.86
N SER A 18 14.24 -12.09 -19.63
CA SER A 18 13.68 -12.95 -18.62
C SER A 18 12.20 -12.72 -18.73
N ASN A 19 11.52 -13.68 -19.35
CA ASN A 19 10.09 -13.76 -19.41
C ASN A 19 9.69 -14.09 -17.97
N THR A 20 9.85 -13.10 -17.08
CA THR A 20 9.19 -13.05 -15.80
C THR A 20 7.75 -12.97 -16.21
N SER A 21 7.18 -14.15 -16.41
CA SER A 21 5.78 -14.44 -16.55
C SER A 21 5.02 -13.28 -15.94
N THR A 22 4.24 -12.57 -16.76
CA THR A 22 3.35 -11.46 -16.40
C THR A 22 2.36 -11.94 -15.34
N ARG A 23 2.86 -12.24 -14.16
CA ARG A 23 2.12 -12.35 -12.93
C ARG A 23 1.87 -10.90 -12.66
N SER A 24 0.70 -10.41 -13.10
CA SER A 24 0.23 -9.05 -12.81
C SER A 24 0.65 -8.74 -11.39
N GLU A 25 1.63 -7.84 -11.23
CA GLU A 25 2.20 -7.57 -9.93
C GLU A 25 1.12 -6.87 -9.12
N SER A 26 0.36 -7.65 -8.35
CA SER A 26 -0.71 -7.15 -7.51
C SER A 26 -0.10 -6.48 -6.29
N TYR A 27 -0.19 -5.16 -6.22
CA TYR A 27 0.34 -4.38 -5.11
C TYR A 27 -0.66 -4.31 -3.94
N GLY A 28 -0.12 -4.26 -2.72
CA GLY A 28 -0.90 -4.12 -1.49
C GLY A 28 -0.91 -5.39 -0.63
N CYS A 29 -1.66 -5.34 0.47
CA CYS A 29 -1.78 -6.48 1.38
C CYS A 29 -2.58 -7.62 0.74
N ALA A 30 -2.47 -8.82 1.31
CA ALA A 30 -3.16 -10.02 0.80
C ALA A 30 -4.67 -9.81 0.59
N TYR A 31 -5.31 -9.00 1.44
CA TYR A 31 -6.71 -8.62 1.30
C TYR A 31 -6.98 -7.79 0.03
N LEU A 32 -6.16 -6.77 -0.26
CA LEU A 32 -6.28 -5.98 -1.49
C LEU A 32 -5.99 -6.80 -2.74
N GLN A 33 -5.00 -7.69 -2.68
CA GLN A 33 -4.71 -8.60 -3.79
C GLN A 33 -5.92 -9.52 -4.08
N ALA A 34 -6.62 -9.98 -3.04
CA ALA A 34 -7.85 -10.75 -3.20
C ALA A 34 -8.97 -9.93 -3.87
N ILE A 35 -9.12 -8.64 -3.53
CA ILE A 35 -10.07 -7.74 -4.21
C ILE A 35 -9.67 -7.55 -5.67
N GLN A 36 -8.39 -7.29 -5.96
CA GLN A 36 -7.87 -7.12 -7.32
C GLN A 36 -8.16 -8.33 -8.21
N SER A 37 -8.09 -9.55 -7.66
CA SER A 37 -8.40 -10.77 -8.42
C SER A 37 -9.87 -10.90 -8.84
N GLN A 38 -10.77 -10.15 -8.21
CA GLN A 38 -12.21 -10.22 -8.46
C GLN A 38 -12.74 -9.03 -9.25
N MET A 39 -11.84 -8.17 -9.77
CA MET A 39 -12.21 -6.91 -10.41
C MET A 39 -13.17 -7.10 -11.59
N ASP A 40 -13.01 -8.13 -12.41
CA ASP A 40 -13.87 -8.35 -13.58
C ASP A 40 -15.37 -8.54 -13.25
N SER A 41 -15.69 -8.96 -12.03
CA SER A 41 -17.06 -9.22 -11.55
C SER A 41 -17.42 -8.43 -10.29
N TYR A 42 -16.61 -7.45 -9.90
CA TYR A 42 -16.80 -6.71 -8.64
C TYR A 42 -18.00 -5.75 -8.74
N PRO A 43 -19.06 -5.94 -7.93
CA PRO A 43 -20.22 -5.05 -7.89
C PRO A 43 -19.92 -3.77 -7.09
N THR A 44 -20.59 -2.67 -7.44
CA THR A 44 -20.48 -1.40 -6.69
C THR A 44 -21.82 -0.85 -6.19
N THR A 45 -22.94 -1.32 -6.75
CA THR A 45 -24.31 -0.86 -6.41
C THR A 45 -24.77 -1.21 -4.98
N GLY A 46 -24.13 -2.17 -4.29
CA GLY A 46 -24.49 -2.60 -2.93
C GLY A 46 -23.62 -2.00 -1.83
N GLY A 47 -22.63 -1.16 -2.18
CA GLY A 47 -21.67 -0.62 -1.21
C GLY A 47 -20.59 -1.62 -0.80
N GLU A 48 -20.37 -2.70 -1.54
CA GLU A 48 -19.33 -3.70 -1.30
C GLU A 48 -17.92 -3.08 -1.27
N TYR A 49 -17.74 -1.99 -2.02
CA TYR A 49 -16.51 -1.18 -1.98
C TYR A 49 -16.28 -0.49 -0.63
N LEU A 50 -17.33 -0.12 0.09
CA LEU A 50 -17.23 0.47 1.43
C LEU A 50 -16.82 -0.58 2.45
N GLU A 51 -17.40 -1.79 2.37
CA GLU A 51 -16.98 -2.92 3.20
C GLU A 51 -15.50 -3.20 2.98
N ALA A 52 -15.04 -3.23 1.72
CA ALA A 52 -13.64 -3.39 1.39
C ALA A 52 -12.73 -2.33 2.03
N ILE A 53 -13.15 -1.07 2.03
CA ILE A 53 -12.42 0.03 2.66
C ILE A 53 -12.37 -0.16 4.18
N PHE A 54 -13.49 -0.47 4.82
CA PHE A 54 -13.55 -0.61 6.27
C PHE A 54 -12.77 -1.83 6.77
N THR A 55 -12.90 -2.99 6.10
CA THR A 55 -12.10 -4.18 6.41
C THR A 55 -10.62 -3.91 6.23
N HIS A 56 -10.20 -3.23 5.15
CA HIS A 56 -8.80 -2.85 4.99
C HIS A 56 -8.31 -1.96 6.15
N ARG A 57 -9.10 -0.96 6.57
CA ARG A 57 -8.75 -0.06 7.69
C ARG A 57 -8.60 -0.81 9.01
N GLU A 58 -9.47 -1.79 9.28
CA GLU A 58 -9.38 -2.64 10.47
C GLU A 58 -8.05 -3.42 10.49
N ILE A 59 -7.72 -4.09 9.38
CA ILE A 59 -6.47 -4.85 9.24
C ILE A 59 -5.25 -3.91 9.34
N LEU A 60 -5.30 -2.76 8.67
CA LEU A 60 -4.27 -1.73 8.71
C LEU A 60 -3.99 -1.27 10.15
N SER A 61 -5.03 -1.04 10.95
CA SER A 61 -4.88 -0.59 12.33
C SER A 61 -4.17 -1.61 13.22
N SER A 62 -4.31 -2.90 12.90
CA SER A 62 -3.69 -4.01 13.63
C SER A 62 -2.19 -4.14 13.34
N TYR A 63 -1.78 -3.94 12.07
CA TYR A 63 -0.37 -4.02 11.69
C TYR A 63 0.00 -3.09 10.52
N PRO A 64 0.19 -1.78 10.76
CA PRO A 64 0.39 -0.78 9.70
C PRO A 64 1.61 -1.04 8.80
N MET A 65 2.64 -1.67 9.35
CA MET A 65 3.90 -1.92 8.64
C MET A 65 3.74 -2.86 7.44
N ALA A 66 2.74 -3.74 7.43
CA ALA A 66 2.45 -4.62 6.29
C ALA A 66 1.72 -3.92 5.12
N HIS A 67 1.35 -2.64 5.26
CA HIS A 67 0.48 -1.95 4.31
C HIS A 67 1.18 -0.83 3.51
N ARG A 68 2.51 -0.87 3.41
CA ARG A 68 3.32 0.13 2.68
C ARG A 68 2.92 0.28 1.21
N GLU A 69 2.55 -0.82 0.57
CA GLU A 69 2.16 -0.86 -0.84
C GLU A 69 0.66 -0.72 -1.07
N CYS A 70 -0.16 -0.62 0.00
CA CYS A 70 -1.61 -0.56 -0.13
C CYS A 70 -2.08 0.72 -0.83
N ALA A 71 -1.34 1.83 -0.69
CA ALA A 71 -1.64 3.07 -1.42
C ALA A 71 -1.61 2.86 -2.95
N ARG A 72 -0.63 2.09 -3.45
CA ARG A 72 -0.55 1.72 -4.86
C ARG A 72 -1.67 0.75 -5.23
N GLY A 73 -1.88 -0.28 -4.42
CA GLY A 73 -2.95 -1.26 -4.65
C GLY A 73 -4.34 -0.65 -4.77
N PHE A 74 -4.68 0.35 -3.93
CA PHE A 74 -5.93 1.09 -4.04
C PHE A 74 -6.00 1.99 -5.28
N SER A 75 -4.87 2.59 -5.67
CA SER A 75 -4.80 3.39 -6.91
C SER A 75 -5.05 2.53 -8.14
N ASP A 76 -4.51 1.31 -8.16
CA ASP A 76 -4.70 0.36 -9.26
C ASP A 76 -6.16 -0.14 -9.33
N ILE A 77 -6.80 -0.39 -8.17
CA ILE A 77 -8.23 -0.72 -8.10
C ILE A 77 -9.07 0.44 -8.66
N ALA A 78 -8.80 1.67 -8.23
CA ALA A 78 -9.51 2.85 -8.72
C ALA A 78 -9.34 3.03 -10.23
N TYR A 79 -8.13 2.88 -10.75
CA TYR A 79 -7.87 2.93 -12.18
C TYR A 79 -8.63 1.85 -12.95
N THR A 80 -8.65 0.63 -12.42
CA THR A 80 -9.38 -0.50 -13.03
C THR A 80 -10.88 -0.24 -13.07
N LEU A 81 -11.46 0.34 -12.03
CA LEU A 81 -12.88 0.72 -11.99
C LEU A 81 -13.19 1.85 -12.97
N GLU A 82 -12.33 2.87 -13.06
CA GLU A 82 -12.50 4.01 -13.96
C GLU A 82 -12.55 3.62 -15.45
N GLN A 83 -11.90 2.51 -15.83
CA GLN A 83 -11.88 2.00 -17.20
C GLN A 83 -13.06 1.09 -17.56
N ARG A 84 -13.90 0.71 -16.60
CA ARG A 84 -14.96 -0.26 -16.87
C ARG A 84 -16.05 0.35 -17.73
N ALA A 85 -16.53 -0.47 -18.67
CA ALA A 85 -17.76 -0.18 -19.36
C ALA A 85 -18.93 -0.19 -18.37
N TRP A 86 -19.86 0.76 -18.57
CA TRP A 86 -21.07 0.89 -17.78
C TRP A 86 -21.90 -0.39 -17.76
N ARG A 87 -22.41 -0.75 -16.57
CA ARG A 87 -23.44 -1.76 -16.35
C ARG A 87 -24.31 -1.37 -15.16
N ALA A 88 -25.49 -1.97 -15.04
CA ALA A 88 -26.43 -1.66 -13.97
C ALA A 88 -25.91 -2.02 -12.56
N ASP A 89 -25.10 -3.08 -12.42
CA ASP A 89 -24.42 -3.52 -11.19
C ASP A 89 -23.16 -2.70 -10.85
N ARG A 90 -22.88 -1.67 -11.66
CA ARG A 90 -21.67 -0.83 -11.63
C ARG A 90 -21.98 0.66 -11.60
N GLU A 91 -23.20 1.02 -11.22
CA GLU A 91 -23.64 2.42 -11.26
C GLU A 91 -22.82 3.32 -10.33
N ALA A 92 -22.32 2.76 -9.22
CA ALA A 92 -21.50 3.47 -8.24
C ALA A 92 -19.99 3.37 -8.51
N ASP A 93 -19.55 2.94 -9.70
CA ASP A 93 -18.12 2.87 -10.04
C ASP A 93 -17.42 4.22 -9.83
N THR A 94 -18.09 5.34 -10.13
CA THR A 94 -17.54 6.69 -9.94
C THR A 94 -17.33 7.03 -8.46
N GLU A 95 -18.26 6.66 -7.59
CA GLU A 95 -18.15 6.84 -6.14
C GLU A 95 -17.07 5.93 -5.55
N ALA A 96 -17.03 4.67 -5.99
CA ALA A 96 -16.02 3.70 -5.58
C ALA A 96 -14.60 4.16 -5.96
N VAL A 97 -14.42 4.68 -7.19
CA VAL A 97 -13.15 5.27 -7.65
C VAL A 97 -12.70 6.39 -6.73
N ALA A 98 -13.60 7.32 -6.39
CA ALA A 98 -13.29 8.43 -5.49
C ALA A 98 -12.91 7.94 -4.09
N ALA A 99 -13.66 6.96 -3.57
CA ALA A 99 -13.41 6.37 -2.25
C ALA A 99 -12.05 5.66 -2.18
N PHE A 100 -11.72 4.84 -3.19
CA PHE A 100 -10.41 4.16 -3.24
C PHE A 100 -9.24 5.11 -3.42
N ARG A 101 -9.39 6.18 -4.22
CA ARG A 101 -8.38 7.24 -4.34
C ARG A 101 -8.15 7.95 -3.00
N HIS A 102 -9.22 8.23 -2.27
CA HIS A 102 -9.13 8.81 -0.94
C HIS A 102 -8.38 7.88 0.04
N GLU A 103 -8.66 6.57 0.02
CA GLU A 103 -7.92 5.61 0.85
C GLU A 103 -6.45 5.51 0.50
N ALA A 104 -6.11 5.54 -0.79
CA ALA A 104 -4.72 5.55 -1.23
C ALA A 104 -3.96 6.74 -0.61
N TRP A 105 -4.57 7.93 -0.63
CA TRP A 105 -3.98 9.13 -0.06
C TRP A 105 -3.88 9.08 1.47
N SER A 106 -4.90 8.56 2.15
CA SER A 106 -4.90 8.35 3.61
C SER A 106 -3.72 7.46 4.03
N ILE A 107 -3.52 6.33 3.34
CA ILE A 107 -2.43 5.38 3.64
C ILE A 107 -1.06 6.01 3.40
N TRP A 108 -0.90 6.75 2.30
CA TRP A 108 0.35 7.45 2.04
C TRP A 108 0.67 8.43 3.18
N SER A 109 -0.33 9.18 3.65
CA SER A 109 -0.16 10.12 4.75
C SER A 109 0.29 9.43 6.06
N VAL A 110 -0.32 8.28 6.37
CA VAL A 110 0.07 7.46 7.54
C VAL A 110 1.51 6.94 7.40
N ASN A 111 1.88 6.44 6.22
CA ASN A 111 3.22 5.91 5.97
C ASN A 111 4.30 7.01 6.04
N ALA A 112 4.01 8.21 5.52
CA ALA A 112 4.91 9.35 5.59
C ALA A 112 5.16 9.80 7.04
N ALA A 113 4.13 9.84 7.87
CA ALA A 113 4.27 10.17 9.29
C ALA A 113 5.17 9.17 10.05
N MET A 114 5.11 7.89 9.68
CA MET A 114 5.97 6.85 10.27
C MET A 114 7.44 6.98 9.86
N THR A 115 7.76 7.51 8.68
CA THR A 115 9.15 7.69 8.24
C THR A 115 9.82 8.93 8.81
N HIS A 116 9.06 9.92 9.27
CA HIS A 116 9.59 11.18 9.83
C HIS A 116 9.72 11.18 11.37
N SER A 117 9.41 10.08 12.03
CA SER A 117 9.68 9.89 13.46
C SER A 117 11.14 9.44 13.68
N THR A 118 12.09 10.20 13.13
CA THR A 118 13.48 10.12 13.61
C THR A 118 13.51 10.62 15.06
N PRO A 119 14.10 9.89 16.02
CA PRO A 119 14.30 10.43 17.36
C PRO A 119 15.12 11.73 17.23
N LYS A 120 14.60 12.83 17.80
CA LYS A 120 15.38 14.06 17.94
C LYS A 120 16.74 13.67 18.54
N PRO A 121 17.88 14.11 17.97
CA PRO A 121 19.15 13.94 18.67
C PRO A 121 18.98 14.61 20.03
N VAL A 122 19.14 13.82 21.10
CA VAL A 122 19.27 14.34 22.46
C VAL A 122 20.52 15.22 22.41
N VAL A 123 20.30 16.52 22.27
CA VAL A 123 21.34 17.50 22.54
C VAL A 123 21.61 17.33 24.03
N THR A 124 22.67 16.59 24.36
CA THR A 124 23.27 16.59 25.69
C THR A 124 23.73 18.02 25.94
N ALA A 125 22.84 18.82 26.52
CA ALA A 125 23.16 20.12 27.04
C ALA A 125 24.25 19.93 28.09
N SER A 126 25.38 20.54 27.81
CA SER A 126 26.51 20.68 28.71
C SER A 126 26.03 21.19 30.06
N ALA A 127 26.62 20.62 31.11
CA ALA A 127 26.30 20.80 32.50
C ALA A 127 26.24 22.26 32.97
N SER A 128 25.18 22.59 33.70
CA SER A 128 25.21 23.38 34.94
C SER A 128 23.79 23.64 35.45
N ASP A 129 23.36 22.90 36.47
CA ASP A 129 22.78 23.39 37.74
C ASP A 129 21.74 22.48 38.40
N PRO A 130 21.64 22.48 39.75
CA PRO A 130 21.19 21.33 40.52
C PRO A 130 19.72 21.40 40.96
N SER A 131 19.24 20.21 41.33
CA SER A 131 18.15 19.95 42.30
C SER A 131 16.73 20.40 41.94
N PHE A 132 15.91 19.42 41.53
CA PHE A 132 14.59 19.18 42.14
C PHE A 132 14.19 17.72 41.92
N THR A 133 14.35 16.89 42.95
CA THR A 133 13.86 15.51 42.97
C THR A 133 12.33 15.53 43.03
N ARG A 134 11.67 15.04 41.97
CA ARG A 134 10.23 14.74 42.02
C ARG A 134 10.05 13.24 41.78
N SER A 135 9.76 12.52 42.86
CA SER A 135 9.48 11.08 42.85
C SER A 135 8.33 10.72 41.91
N PRO A 136 8.34 9.53 41.29
CA PRO A 136 7.21 9.04 40.52
C PRO A 136 6.04 8.66 41.44
N PRO A 137 4.78 8.81 40.99
CA PRO A 137 3.63 8.31 41.72
C PRO A 137 3.60 6.78 41.69
N VAL A 138 3.54 6.16 42.86
CA VAL A 138 3.29 4.73 43.03
C VAL A 138 1.81 4.47 42.73
N CYS A 139 1.52 3.72 41.66
CA CYS A 139 0.18 3.18 41.41
C CYS A 139 -0.10 2.05 42.41
N ILE A 140 -1.00 2.29 43.36
CA ILE A 140 -1.53 1.25 44.24
C ILE A 140 -2.75 0.65 43.53
N MET A 141 -2.66 -0.61 43.11
CA MET A 141 -3.85 -1.39 42.71
C MET A 141 -4.64 -1.76 43.96
N GLN A 142 -5.88 -1.30 44.05
CA GLN A 142 -6.85 -1.83 45.00
C GLN A 142 -7.55 -3.05 44.38
N PRO A 143 -7.68 -4.19 45.10
CA PRO A 143 -8.50 -5.30 44.66
C PRO A 143 -9.99 -4.99 44.88
N ALA A 144 -10.82 -5.35 43.90
CA ALA A 144 -12.27 -5.30 43.99
C ALA A 144 -12.80 -6.38 44.95
N LEU A 145 -13.80 -6.02 45.75
CA LEU A 145 -14.67 -6.96 46.47
C LEU A 145 -15.88 -7.33 45.58
#